data_AF-A0A8B6CXI2-F1
#
_entry.id   AF-A0A8B6CXI2-F1
#
_cell.length_a   1.000
_cell.length_b   1.000
_cell.length_c   1.000
_cell.angle_alpha   90.00
_cell.angle_beta   90.00
_cell.angle_gamma   90.00
#
_symmetry.space_group_name_H-M   'P 1'
#
loop_
_entity.id
_entity.type
_entity.pdbx_description
1 polymer ?
#
loop_
_entity_poly.entity_id
_entity_poly.type
_entity_poly.pdbx_seq_one_letter_code
_entity_poly.pdbx_strand_id
1 'polypeptide(L)'
;MDKTGAQMVEKEDKKHNDEDSCSEKDIWTNFTQTTGFHGLNKITFERQNPRQLIRSICWIIVWLTCAVFLIYTVIVELKNYYSYPTISNTYIQLEEKLSFPAVTICNMSPRSSEGMKKDVKTNNLYMTTSALYMFSQKINWTDPFYKEEGYFEEKTKEDIFNHSKNISESVFLSLFDNVQLKDAFSPVYTDMGLCLRFNSDGSQYTAMYGAIFNLQLYVNVMTYFDYFSHSLSSGVKIAVHDHREEPIMTNEGLVIKPASEAFIEIRRKDYKFLPAPFTAFGNKTCVNKPDYSSSKCYQACWNDIIQHKCGCTDFLSKGNGPYCSYHDYQTCSNPTFWHLLLTYHKETCDCPKVCQYTTYDYSFSTGTYPSEFFVSQISAISGFPEWLIRTNFALIRIYFKDLSITINEQVAKYENTGDIFANLGGQLGLFLGASILTITELLEFIIFLIWSFIHRVKNRGRDEQRKTHVEKFKQTKY
;
A
#
# COMPACT_ATOMS: atom_id res chain seq x y z
N MET A 1 -37.20 70.98 -56.08
CA MET A 1 -37.59 69.57 -55.87
C MET A 1 -36.45 68.90 -55.10
N ASP A 2 -36.44 68.94 -53.77
CA ASP A 2 -35.39 68.24 -52.98
C ASP A 2 -35.77 67.97 -51.51
N LYS A 3 -37.08 67.91 -51.21
CA LYS A 3 -37.58 67.52 -49.88
C LYS A 3 -37.82 66.00 -49.74
N THR A 4 -37.84 65.28 -50.86
CA THR A 4 -38.13 63.84 -50.91
C THR A 4 -36.93 62.97 -50.53
N GLY A 5 -35.69 63.40 -50.83
CA GLY A 5 -34.48 62.62 -50.52
C GLY A 5 -34.17 62.53 -49.02
N ALA A 6 -34.24 63.65 -48.29
CA ALA A 6 -33.95 63.69 -46.86
C ALA A 6 -35.01 62.93 -46.03
N GLN A 7 -36.29 63.03 -46.39
CA GLN A 7 -37.37 62.28 -45.74
C GLN A 7 -37.34 60.78 -46.04
N MET A 8 -36.77 60.36 -47.16
CA MET A 8 -36.55 58.94 -47.45
C MET A 8 -35.39 58.38 -46.63
N VAL A 9 -34.29 59.13 -46.44
CA VAL A 9 -33.16 58.71 -45.59
C VAL A 9 -33.57 58.65 -44.10
N GLU A 10 -34.34 59.61 -43.60
CA GLU A 10 -34.86 59.57 -42.21
C GLU A 10 -35.86 58.43 -41.97
N LYS A 11 -36.64 58.05 -42.99
CA LYS A 11 -37.53 56.88 -42.93
C LYS A 11 -36.75 55.57 -43.04
N GLU A 12 -35.70 55.50 -43.85
CA GLU A 12 -34.80 54.33 -43.91
C GLU A 12 -33.99 54.17 -42.62
N ASP A 13 -33.47 55.26 -42.03
CA ASP A 13 -32.75 55.23 -40.75
C ASP A 13 -33.67 54.89 -39.56
N LYS A 14 -34.94 55.32 -39.56
CA LYS A 14 -35.94 54.85 -38.58
C LYS A 14 -36.30 53.38 -38.78
N LYS A 15 -36.48 52.95 -40.04
CA LYS A 15 -36.80 51.55 -40.36
C LYS A 15 -35.63 50.60 -40.06
N HIS A 16 -34.39 51.06 -40.25
CA HIS A 16 -33.19 50.31 -39.88
C HIS A 16 -32.99 50.22 -38.36
N ASN A 17 -33.26 51.30 -37.62
CA ASN A 17 -33.24 51.29 -36.15
C ASN A 17 -34.38 50.44 -35.53
N ASP A 18 -35.56 50.39 -36.16
CA ASP A 18 -36.68 49.55 -35.70
C ASP A 18 -36.44 48.06 -36.02
N GLU A 19 -35.82 47.73 -37.17
CA GLU A 19 -35.42 46.36 -37.53
C GLU A 19 -34.29 45.81 -36.64
N ASP A 20 -33.32 46.64 -36.23
CA ASP A 20 -32.27 46.24 -35.27
C ASP A 20 -32.78 46.11 -33.82
N SER A 21 -33.94 46.70 -33.48
CA SER A 21 -34.54 46.54 -32.15
C SER A 21 -35.13 45.14 -31.89
N CYS A 22 -35.36 44.37 -32.96
CA CYS A 22 -35.79 42.97 -32.94
C CYS A 22 -34.64 41.99 -32.61
N SER A 23 -33.42 42.49 -32.34
CA SER A 23 -32.21 41.66 -32.40
C SER A 23 -31.72 41.05 -31.08
N GLU A 24 -32.18 41.48 -29.90
CA GLU A 24 -31.66 40.97 -28.61
C GLU A 24 -32.74 40.68 -27.58
N LYS A 25 -33.69 41.60 -27.40
CA LYS A 25 -34.80 41.39 -26.47
C LYS A 25 -35.65 40.20 -26.88
N ASP A 26 -35.88 40.02 -28.18
CA ASP A 26 -36.65 38.90 -28.72
C ASP A 26 -35.91 37.56 -28.61
N ILE A 27 -34.58 37.57 -28.74
CA ILE A 27 -33.75 36.37 -28.51
C ILE A 27 -33.82 35.97 -27.03
N TRP A 28 -33.71 36.93 -26.11
CA TRP A 28 -33.81 36.72 -24.66
C TRP A 28 -35.21 36.29 -24.20
N THR A 29 -36.27 36.88 -24.73
CA THR A 29 -37.64 36.48 -24.38
C THR A 29 -37.98 35.12 -24.95
N ASN A 30 -37.53 34.79 -26.16
CA ASN A 30 -37.73 33.46 -26.73
C ASN A 30 -37.02 32.40 -25.88
N PHE A 31 -35.73 32.61 -25.58
CA PHE A 31 -34.96 31.66 -24.75
C PHE A 31 -35.55 31.45 -23.35
N THR A 32 -35.95 32.53 -22.65
CA THR A 32 -36.52 32.39 -21.30
C THR A 32 -37.88 31.69 -21.29
N GLN A 33 -38.61 31.71 -22.40
CA GLN A 33 -39.90 31.01 -22.53
C GLN A 33 -39.76 29.55 -22.94
N THR A 34 -38.74 29.21 -23.73
CA THR A 34 -38.57 27.85 -24.29
C THR A 34 -37.55 27.01 -23.54
N THR A 35 -36.70 27.61 -22.71
CA THR A 35 -35.62 26.86 -22.05
C THR A 35 -36.14 25.81 -21.06
N GLY A 36 -35.47 24.66 -21.04
CA GLY A 36 -35.64 23.62 -20.04
C GLY A 36 -35.14 24.00 -18.64
N PHE A 37 -34.49 25.16 -18.45
CA PHE A 37 -34.13 25.63 -17.11
C PHE A 37 -35.38 25.98 -16.30
N HIS A 38 -35.58 25.26 -15.20
CA HIS A 38 -36.70 25.52 -14.30
C HIS A 38 -36.55 26.90 -13.62
N GLY A 39 -37.67 27.60 -13.48
CA GLY A 39 -37.74 28.91 -12.82
C GLY A 39 -37.39 30.10 -13.72
N LEU A 40 -36.61 29.92 -14.80
CA LEU A 40 -36.25 30.99 -15.73
C LEU A 40 -37.48 31.55 -16.47
N ASN A 41 -38.43 30.69 -16.84
CA ASN A 41 -39.71 31.09 -17.45
C ASN A 41 -40.66 31.86 -16.50
N LYS A 42 -40.39 31.87 -15.19
CA LYS A 42 -41.18 32.64 -14.21
C LYS A 42 -40.67 34.07 -14.02
N ILE A 43 -39.52 34.40 -14.60
CA ILE A 43 -38.90 35.72 -14.54
C ILE A 43 -39.47 36.58 -15.68
N THR A 44 -40.52 37.35 -15.39
CA THR A 44 -41.22 38.18 -16.39
C THR A 44 -41.15 39.66 -15.98
N PHE A 45 -40.48 40.49 -16.78
CA PHE A 45 -40.35 41.93 -16.51
C PHE A 45 -41.52 42.73 -17.11
N GLU A 46 -42.71 42.59 -16.51
CA GLU A 46 -43.88 43.40 -16.87
C GLU A 46 -43.96 44.64 -15.96
N ARG A 47 -43.62 45.81 -16.51
CA ARG A 47 -43.26 47.04 -15.77
C ARG A 47 -44.42 47.70 -15.00
N GLN A 48 -45.66 47.21 -15.17
CA GLN A 48 -46.88 47.86 -14.68
C GLN A 48 -47.55 47.16 -13.49
N ASN A 49 -47.05 46.00 -13.01
CA ASN A 49 -47.72 45.23 -11.96
C ASN A 49 -46.78 44.88 -10.78
N PRO A 50 -46.93 45.51 -9.59
CA PRO A 50 -45.99 45.34 -8.48
C PRO A 50 -45.96 43.90 -7.92
N ARG A 51 -47.07 43.15 -8.02
CA ARG A 51 -47.12 41.74 -7.58
C ARG A 51 -46.28 40.82 -8.48
N GLN A 52 -46.27 41.07 -9.79
CA GLN A 52 -45.46 40.29 -10.74
C GLN A 52 -43.96 40.62 -10.60
N LEU A 53 -43.63 41.87 -10.26
CA LEU A 53 -42.26 42.28 -9.97
C LEU A 53 -41.71 41.55 -8.73
N ILE A 54 -42.46 41.52 -7.64
CA ILE A 54 -42.08 40.79 -6.41
C ILE A 54 -41.89 39.30 -6.70
N ARG A 55 -42.84 38.67 -7.43
CA ARG A 55 -42.73 37.27 -7.83
C ARG A 55 -41.45 37.00 -8.62
N SER A 56 -41.14 37.86 -9.59
CA SER A 56 -39.94 37.71 -10.43
C SER A 56 -38.66 37.86 -9.60
N ILE A 57 -38.61 38.80 -8.65
CA ILE A 57 -37.48 38.94 -7.72
C ILE A 57 -37.30 37.68 -6.87
N CYS A 58 -38.37 37.10 -6.32
CA CYS A 58 -38.28 35.86 -5.56
C CYS A 58 -37.72 34.70 -6.40
N TRP A 59 -38.18 34.52 -7.64
CA TRP A 59 -37.67 33.48 -8.53
C TRP A 59 -36.22 33.72 -8.96
N ILE A 60 -35.81 34.98 -9.17
CA ILE A 60 -34.41 35.35 -9.42
C ILE A 60 -33.54 34.94 -8.24
N ILE A 61 -33.95 35.27 -7.00
CA ILE A 61 -33.19 34.92 -5.80
C ILE A 61 -33.05 33.40 -5.69
N VAL A 62 -34.15 32.65 -5.81
CA VAL A 62 -34.14 31.18 -5.73
C VAL A 62 -33.23 30.60 -6.81
N TRP A 63 -33.39 31.03 -8.07
CA TRP A 63 -32.59 30.54 -9.18
C TRP A 63 -31.10 30.82 -8.99
N LEU A 64 -30.74 32.04 -8.56
CA LEU A 64 -29.36 32.41 -8.27
C LEU A 64 -28.79 31.57 -7.12
N THR A 65 -29.55 31.34 -6.05
CA THR A 65 -29.10 30.49 -4.93
C THR A 65 -28.87 29.05 -5.38
N CYS A 66 -29.76 28.49 -6.19
CA CYS A 66 -29.61 27.15 -6.77
C CYS A 66 -28.40 27.08 -7.71
N ALA A 67 -28.18 28.10 -8.54
CA ALA A 67 -27.03 28.16 -9.45
C ALA A 67 -25.70 28.27 -8.69
N VAL A 68 -25.62 29.11 -7.66
CA VAL A 68 -24.42 29.23 -6.80
C VAL A 68 -24.13 27.92 -6.07
N PHE A 69 -25.17 27.29 -5.50
CA PHE A 69 -25.01 26.01 -4.81
C PHE A 69 -24.57 24.89 -5.76
N LEU A 70 -25.15 24.83 -6.96
CA LEU A 70 -24.73 23.88 -8.00
C LEU A 70 -23.27 24.08 -8.41
N ILE A 71 -22.83 25.32 -8.65
CA ILE A 71 -21.42 25.60 -8.98
C ILE A 71 -20.51 25.12 -7.85
N TYR A 72 -20.90 25.36 -6.59
CA TYR A 72 -20.17 24.88 -5.43
C TYR A 72 -20.08 23.34 -5.41
N THR A 73 -21.20 22.62 -5.60
CA THR A 73 -21.19 21.14 -5.58
C THR A 73 -20.40 20.56 -6.74
N VAL A 74 -20.46 21.15 -7.94
CA VAL A 74 -19.63 20.76 -9.09
C VAL A 74 -18.15 20.89 -8.77
N ILE A 75 -17.72 22.02 -8.18
CA ILE A 75 -16.32 22.23 -7.80
C ILE A 75 -15.88 21.19 -6.76
N VAL A 76 -16.73 20.90 -5.77
CA VAL A 76 -16.44 19.90 -4.74
C VAL A 76 -16.33 18.50 -5.36
N GLU A 77 -17.24 18.09 -6.22
CA GLU A 77 -17.18 16.79 -6.91
C GLU A 77 -15.95 16.68 -7.82
N LEU A 78 -15.59 17.73 -8.56
CA LEU A 78 -14.37 17.73 -9.37
C LEU A 78 -13.12 17.61 -8.51
N LYS A 79 -13.04 18.33 -7.40
CA LYS A 79 -11.93 18.18 -6.43
C LYS A 79 -11.87 16.78 -5.85
N ASN A 80 -13.02 16.20 -5.52
CA ASN A 80 -13.13 14.82 -5.03
C ASN A 80 -12.76 13.80 -6.10
N TYR A 81 -13.02 14.05 -7.37
CA TYR A 81 -12.59 13.14 -8.44
C TYR A 81 -11.06 13.17 -8.60
N TYR A 82 -10.47 14.37 -8.69
CA TYR A 82 -9.03 14.53 -8.87
C TYR A 82 -8.20 14.22 -7.61
N SER A 83 -8.84 14.01 -6.45
CA SER A 83 -8.15 13.50 -5.26
C SER A 83 -7.99 11.98 -5.25
N TYR A 84 -8.52 11.27 -6.26
CA TYR A 84 -8.46 9.81 -6.41
C TYR A 84 -8.88 9.04 -5.14
N PRO A 85 -10.09 9.30 -4.59
CA PRO A 85 -10.57 8.65 -3.38
C PRO A 85 -10.84 7.17 -3.64
N THR A 86 -10.62 6.37 -2.62
CA THR A 86 -10.80 4.92 -2.65
C THR A 86 -11.72 4.46 -1.54
N ILE A 87 -12.32 3.30 -1.73
CA ILE A 87 -13.15 2.59 -0.76
C ILE A 87 -12.50 1.24 -0.51
N SER A 88 -12.56 0.75 0.73
CA SER A 88 -12.08 -0.59 1.08
C SER A 88 -13.25 -1.55 1.15
N ASN A 89 -13.16 -2.64 0.40
CA ASN A 89 -14.08 -3.76 0.48
C ASN A 89 -13.39 -4.93 1.19
N THR A 90 -14.12 -5.55 2.12
CA THR A 90 -13.65 -6.75 2.81
C THR A 90 -14.67 -7.86 2.63
N TYR A 91 -14.23 -9.00 2.12
CA TYR A 91 -15.09 -10.16 1.90
C TYR A 91 -14.33 -11.47 2.14
N ILE A 92 -15.08 -12.54 2.37
CA ILE A 92 -14.54 -13.87 2.60
C ILE A 92 -14.73 -14.69 1.33
N GLN A 93 -13.65 -15.26 0.82
CA GLN A 93 -13.65 -16.17 -0.32
C GLN A 93 -13.36 -17.59 0.17
N LEU A 94 -14.24 -18.52 -0.17
CA LEU A 94 -14.05 -19.94 0.13
C LEU A 94 -13.32 -20.61 -1.04
N GLU A 95 -12.33 -21.43 -0.74
CA GLU A 95 -11.53 -22.15 -1.72
C GLU A 95 -11.60 -23.65 -1.45
N GLU A 96 -11.55 -24.47 -2.50
CA GLU A 96 -11.43 -25.93 -2.35
C GLU A 96 -10.02 -26.33 -1.94
N LYS A 97 -9.02 -25.52 -2.30
CA LYS A 97 -7.61 -25.79 -2.06
C LYS A 97 -6.85 -24.48 -1.84
N LEU A 98 -6.06 -24.41 -0.77
CA LEU A 98 -5.25 -23.24 -0.42
C LEU A 98 -3.76 -23.52 -0.57
N SER A 99 -3.01 -22.52 -1.03
CA SER A 99 -1.54 -22.52 -0.90
C SER A 99 -1.18 -22.42 0.58
N PHE A 100 -0.36 -23.36 1.06
CA PHE A 100 0.19 -23.31 2.39
C PHE A 100 1.26 -22.19 2.45
N PRO A 101 1.44 -21.50 3.60
CA PRO A 101 2.50 -20.50 3.75
C PRO A 101 3.90 -21.12 3.72
N ALA A 102 4.91 -20.26 3.61
CA ALA A 102 6.26 -20.62 4.01
C ALA A 102 6.37 -20.59 5.55
N VAL A 103 7.13 -21.53 6.11
CA VAL A 103 7.39 -21.59 7.55
C VAL A 103 8.89 -21.59 7.77
N THR A 104 9.40 -20.54 8.42
CA THR A 104 10.82 -20.42 8.79
C THR A 104 11.00 -20.72 10.27
N ILE A 105 11.97 -21.58 10.59
CA ILE A 105 12.27 -22.09 11.92
C ILE A 105 13.74 -21.82 12.23
N CYS A 106 13.98 -21.15 13.34
CA CYS A 106 15.31 -20.82 13.84
C CYS A 106 15.50 -21.38 15.24
N ASN A 107 16.72 -21.77 15.59
CA ASN A 107 17.03 -22.03 16.98
C ASN A 107 17.17 -20.68 17.70
N MET A 108 16.63 -20.55 18.91
CA MET A 108 16.84 -19.35 19.71
C MET A 108 18.32 -19.14 20.05
N SER A 109 19.11 -20.22 20.12
CA SER A 109 20.57 -20.15 20.23
C SER A 109 21.22 -20.40 18.86
N PRO A 110 21.65 -19.35 18.14
CA PRO A 110 22.32 -19.49 16.84
C PRO A 110 23.67 -20.21 16.88
N ARG A 111 24.36 -20.21 18.03
CA ARG A 111 25.71 -20.77 18.16
C ARG A 111 25.73 -21.98 19.08
N SER A 112 26.42 -23.03 18.63
CA SER A 112 26.65 -24.25 19.40
C SER A 112 27.82 -24.11 20.37
N SER A 113 27.72 -24.72 21.55
CA SER A 113 28.81 -24.78 22.53
C SER A 113 29.96 -25.70 22.13
N GLU A 114 29.77 -26.55 21.11
CA GLU A 114 30.80 -27.46 20.59
C GLU A 114 31.82 -26.75 19.69
N GLY A 115 31.36 -25.77 18.90
CA GLY A 115 32.21 -24.99 17.99
C GLY A 115 32.83 -23.75 18.63
N MET A 116 32.62 -23.52 19.93
CA MET A 116 32.97 -22.27 20.60
C MET A 116 34.02 -22.46 21.69
N LYS A 117 35.00 -21.55 21.72
CA LYS A 117 35.99 -21.46 22.81
C LYS A 117 35.31 -20.89 24.06
N LYS A 118 35.42 -21.62 25.17
CA LYS A 118 34.75 -21.30 26.45
C LYS A 118 35.63 -20.44 27.37
N ASP A 119 36.36 -19.48 26.84
CA ASP A 119 37.19 -18.57 27.64
C ASP A 119 36.43 -17.31 28.07
N VAL A 120 36.94 -16.64 29.10
CA VAL A 120 36.27 -15.49 29.74
C VAL A 120 36.10 -14.31 28.79
N LYS A 121 37.08 -14.07 27.89
CA LYS A 121 37.06 -12.92 26.98
C LYS A 121 36.04 -13.14 25.86
N THR A 122 36.02 -14.33 25.27
CA THR A 122 35.00 -14.75 24.29
C THR A 122 33.59 -14.74 24.89
N ASN A 123 33.42 -15.25 26.11
CA ASN A 123 32.14 -15.17 26.82
C ASN A 123 31.68 -13.71 27.02
N ASN A 124 32.60 -12.82 27.42
CA ASN A 124 32.27 -11.41 27.62
C ASN A 124 31.91 -10.71 26.29
N LEU A 125 32.58 -11.03 25.19
CA LEU A 125 32.24 -10.55 23.84
C LEU A 125 30.81 -10.96 23.45
N TYR A 126 30.41 -12.19 23.71
CA TYR A 126 29.04 -12.60 23.40
C TYR A 126 28.02 -11.91 24.33
N MET A 127 28.37 -11.73 25.60
CA MET A 127 27.56 -10.95 26.54
C MET A 127 27.29 -9.52 26.04
N THR A 128 28.26 -8.83 25.41
CA THR A 128 28.06 -7.46 24.87
C THR A 128 27.03 -7.41 23.74
N THR A 129 26.78 -8.54 23.05
CA THR A 129 25.77 -8.66 21.99
C THR A 129 24.44 -9.28 22.43
N SER A 130 24.33 -9.65 23.71
CA SER A 130 23.12 -10.28 24.27
C SER A 130 22.17 -9.27 24.90
N ALA A 131 20.99 -9.74 25.32
CA ALA A 131 20.11 -8.98 26.22
C ALA A 131 20.77 -8.56 27.55
N LEU A 132 21.90 -9.17 27.93
CA LEU A 132 22.69 -8.84 29.12
C LEU A 132 23.82 -7.84 28.86
N TYR A 133 23.82 -7.14 27.71
CA TYR A 133 24.90 -6.20 27.36
C TYR A 133 25.20 -5.17 28.46
N MET A 134 24.18 -4.73 29.22
CA MET A 134 24.37 -3.77 30.34
C MET A 134 25.25 -4.32 31.47
N PHE A 135 25.37 -5.64 31.60
CA PHE A 135 26.21 -6.31 32.59
C PHE A 135 27.56 -6.76 32.02
N SER A 136 27.80 -6.54 30.72
CA SER A 136 29.05 -6.91 30.08
C SER A 136 30.18 -5.93 30.44
N GLN A 137 31.41 -6.45 30.49
CA GLN A 137 32.59 -5.60 30.64
C GLN A 137 32.95 -4.98 29.29
N LYS A 138 33.44 -3.74 29.31
CA LYS A 138 33.96 -3.09 28.09
C LYS A 138 35.11 -3.91 27.52
N ILE A 139 35.05 -4.21 26.23
CA ILE A 139 36.07 -4.97 25.53
C ILE A 139 37.31 -4.10 25.35
N ASN A 140 38.46 -4.58 25.82
CA ASN A 140 39.74 -3.97 25.54
C ASN A 140 40.36 -4.56 24.26
N TRP A 141 40.02 -4.00 23.10
CA TRP A 141 40.54 -4.46 21.81
C TRP A 141 42.06 -4.35 21.64
N THR A 142 42.76 -3.65 22.54
CA THR A 142 44.24 -3.59 22.53
C THR A 142 44.90 -4.83 23.13
N ASP A 143 44.13 -5.72 23.76
CA ASP A 143 44.63 -6.95 24.35
C ASP A 143 45.12 -7.92 23.24
N PRO A 144 46.37 -8.43 23.33
CA PRO A 144 46.95 -9.32 22.32
C PRO A 144 46.10 -10.56 22.01
N PHE A 145 45.32 -11.03 22.99
CA PHE A 145 44.41 -12.17 22.82
C PHE A 145 43.53 -12.05 21.58
N TYR A 146 42.92 -10.88 21.35
CA TYR A 146 41.99 -10.71 20.22
C TYR A 146 42.71 -10.79 18.86
N LYS A 147 43.97 -10.36 18.81
CA LYS A 147 44.78 -10.45 17.60
C LYS A 147 45.27 -11.87 17.35
N GLU A 148 45.74 -12.55 18.39
CA GLU A 148 46.22 -13.95 18.31
C GLU A 148 45.10 -14.93 17.96
N GLU A 149 43.87 -14.62 18.37
CA GLU A 149 42.68 -15.44 18.14
C GLU A 149 41.90 -15.05 16.86
N GLY A 150 42.43 -14.14 16.03
CA GLY A 150 41.85 -13.83 14.73
C GLY A 150 40.50 -13.07 14.80
N TYR A 151 40.28 -12.25 15.82
CA TYR A 151 39.06 -11.42 15.95
C TYR A 151 39.02 -10.23 15.00
N PHE A 152 40.17 -9.83 14.46
CA PHE A 152 40.33 -8.77 13.46
C PHE A 152 40.33 -9.30 12.02
N GLU A 153 40.31 -10.63 11.85
CA GLU A 153 40.29 -11.24 10.53
C GLU A 153 38.86 -11.22 9.97
N GLU A 154 38.73 -10.83 8.70
CA GLU A 154 37.50 -10.94 7.95
C GLU A 154 37.02 -12.40 7.94
N LYS A 155 35.72 -12.60 8.11
CA LYS A 155 35.14 -13.95 8.09
C LYS A 155 34.59 -14.29 6.72
N THR A 156 34.58 -15.58 6.41
CA THR A 156 33.90 -16.11 5.23
C THR A 156 32.49 -16.58 5.59
N LYS A 157 31.65 -16.82 4.57
CA LYS A 157 30.34 -17.47 4.76
C LYS A 157 30.49 -18.84 5.42
N GLU A 158 31.54 -19.57 5.07
CA GLU A 158 31.84 -20.90 5.60
C GLU A 158 32.23 -20.85 7.08
N ASP A 159 32.99 -19.83 7.49
CA ASP A 159 33.31 -19.63 8.92
C ASP A 159 32.03 -19.39 9.72
N ILE A 160 31.12 -18.56 9.22
CA ILE A 160 29.85 -18.28 9.90
C ILE A 160 28.99 -19.55 9.96
N PHE A 161 28.97 -20.35 8.89
CA PHE A 161 28.28 -21.63 8.83
C PHE A 161 28.81 -22.62 9.87
N ASN A 162 30.14 -22.79 9.96
CA ASN A 162 30.78 -23.71 10.89
C ASN A 162 30.57 -23.33 12.36
N HIS A 163 30.43 -22.04 12.67
CA HIS A 163 30.11 -21.57 14.02
C HIS A 163 28.61 -21.55 14.32
N SER A 164 27.76 -21.73 13.31
CA SER A 164 26.31 -21.79 13.49
C SER A 164 25.90 -23.19 13.94
N LYS A 165 24.87 -23.26 14.77
CA LYS A 165 24.28 -24.53 15.17
C LYS A 165 23.66 -25.20 13.94
N ASN A 166 24.06 -26.44 13.65
CA ASN A 166 23.45 -27.20 12.56
C ASN A 166 22.01 -27.57 12.91
N ILE A 167 21.08 -26.72 12.48
CA ILE A 167 19.65 -26.90 12.72
C ILE A 167 19.03 -27.94 11.79
N SER A 168 19.74 -28.41 10.76
CA SER A 168 19.23 -29.38 9.77
C SER A 168 18.75 -30.68 10.42
N GLU A 169 19.40 -31.09 11.52
CA GLU A 169 19.04 -32.29 12.29
C GLU A 169 18.00 -32.02 13.39
N SER A 170 17.59 -30.77 13.59
CA SER A 170 16.58 -30.42 14.61
C SER A 170 15.19 -30.94 14.24
N VAL A 171 14.83 -30.96 12.95
CA VAL A 171 13.54 -31.47 12.48
C VAL A 171 13.71 -32.95 12.12
N PHE A 172 13.36 -33.84 13.05
CA PHE A 172 13.56 -35.27 12.84
C PHE A 172 12.42 -35.94 12.06
N LEU A 173 11.21 -35.38 12.18
CA LEU A 173 10.04 -35.86 11.46
C LEU A 173 9.16 -34.68 11.07
N SER A 174 8.74 -34.66 9.80
CA SER A 174 7.77 -33.71 9.28
C SER A 174 6.67 -34.44 8.53
N LEU A 175 5.43 -34.04 8.80
CA LEU A 175 4.24 -34.55 8.12
C LEU A 175 3.47 -33.35 7.56
N PHE A 176 2.94 -33.49 6.36
CA PHE A 176 2.02 -32.54 5.76
C PHE A 176 0.85 -33.30 5.16
N ASP A 177 -0.36 -32.96 5.60
CA ASP A 177 -1.60 -33.70 5.32
C ASP A 177 -1.46 -35.20 5.64
N ASN A 178 -0.82 -35.50 6.77
CA ASN A 178 -0.45 -36.84 7.25
C ASN A 178 0.49 -37.64 6.33
N VAL A 179 1.08 -37.01 5.33
CA VAL A 179 2.11 -37.60 4.47
C VAL A 179 3.47 -37.16 4.97
N GLN A 180 4.37 -38.13 5.19
CA GLN A 180 5.74 -37.81 5.56
C GLN A 180 6.45 -37.10 4.43
N LEU A 181 7.02 -35.93 4.75
CA LEU A 181 7.83 -35.17 3.82
C LEU A 181 9.29 -35.61 3.94
N LYS A 182 9.97 -35.70 2.79
CA LYS A 182 11.42 -35.90 2.71
C LYS A 182 12.06 -34.62 2.17
N ASP A 183 13.18 -34.22 2.78
CA ASP A 183 13.98 -33.06 2.34
C ASP A 183 13.15 -31.78 2.11
N ALA A 184 12.15 -31.56 2.96
CA ALA A 184 11.15 -30.51 2.79
C ALA A 184 11.62 -29.10 3.18
N PHE A 185 12.77 -29.04 3.86
CA PHE A 185 13.32 -27.84 4.46
C PHE A 185 14.59 -27.44 3.74
N SER A 186 14.64 -26.18 3.32
CA SER A 186 15.85 -25.56 2.77
C SER A 186 16.53 -24.69 3.84
N PRO A 187 17.87 -24.69 3.94
CA PRO A 187 18.58 -23.76 4.80
C PRO A 187 18.42 -22.32 4.30
N VAL A 188 18.19 -21.38 5.22
CA VAL A 188 18.07 -19.95 4.94
C VAL A 188 18.82 -19.15 5.99
N TYR A 189 19.52 -18.10 5.55
CA TYR A 189 20.19 -17.15 6.44
C TYR A 189 19.21 -16.04 6.83
N THR A 190 19.13 -15.80 8.13
CA THR A 190 18.30 -14.76 8.73
C THR A 190 19.13 -13.94 9.72
N ASP A 191 18.50 -12.93 10.29
CA ASP A 191 19.00 -12.17 11.45
C ASP A 191 19.15 -12.99 12.75
N MET A 192 18.69 -14.24 12.76
CA MET A 192 18.97 -15.23 13.80
C MET A 192 20.00 -16.27 13.37
N GLY A 193 20.73 -16.06 12.27
CA GLY A 193 21.71 -17.02 11.74
C GLY A 193 21.08 -18.06 10.82
N LEU A 194 21.63 -19.28 10.84
CA LEU A 194 21.17 -20.38 10.00
C LEU A 194 19.83 -20.94 10.51
N CYS A 195 18.83 -20.89 9.65
CA CYS A 195 17.47 -21.36 9.90
C CYS A 195 17.02 -22.34 8.82
N LEU A 196 15.90 -23.01 9.06
CA LEU A 196 15.26 -23.89 8.08
C LEU A 196 13.96 -23.28 7.59
N ARG A 197 13.69 -23.40 6.29
CA ARG A 197 12.47 -22.91 5.67
C ARG A 197 11.75 -24.02 4.92
N PHE A 198 10.51 -24.25 5.31
CA PHE A 198 9.56 -25.08 4.58
C PHE A 198 8.84 -24.27 3.51
N ASN A 199 8.55 -24.90 2.37
CA ASN A 199 7.76 -24.34 1.28
C ASN A 199 8.29 -22.99 0.76
N SER A 200 9.61 -22.93 0.55
CA SER A 200 10.30 -21.73 0.04
C SER A 200 9.85 -21.30 -1.36
N ASP A 201 9.44 -22.25 -2.19
CA ASP A 201 8.97 -22.05 -3.57
C ASP A 201 7.46 -21.78 -3.68
N GLY A 202 6.70 -22.00 -2.60
CA GLY A 202 5.24 -21.84 -2.60
C GLY A 202 4.51 -22.96 -3.34
N SER A 203 5.13 -24.13 -3.50
CA SER A 203 4.54 -25.27 -4.22
C SER A 203 3.58 -26.11 -3.38
N GLN A 204 3.53 -25.91 -2.06
CA GLN A 204 2.69 -26.71 -1.17
C GLN A 204 1.27 -26.16 -1.09
N TYR A 205 0.30 -27.05 -1.27
CA TYR A 205 -1.13 -26.73 -1.20
C TYR A 205 -1.88 -27.82 -0.46
N THR A 206 -2.99 -27.45 0.17
CA THR A 206 -3.83 -28.35 0.96
C THR A 206 -5.31 -28.14 0.66
N ALA A 207 -6.07 -29.23 0.66
CA ALA A 207 -7.54 -29.23 0.69
C ALA A 207 -8.06 -29.69 2.06
N MET A 208 -7.19 -29.73 3.08
CA MET A 208 -7.49 -30.17 4.43
C MET A 208 -7.26 -29.02 5.42
N TYR A 209 -7.99 -29.04 6.52
CA TYR A 209 -7.89 -28.04 7.58
C TYR A 209 -7.95 -28.72 8.95
N GLY A 210 -7.44 -28.04 9.98
CA GLY A 210 -7.35 -28.57 11.34
C GLY A 210 -6.00 -29.20 11.69
N ALA A 211 -5.79 -29.37 13.00
CA ALA A 211 -4.49 -29.64 13.63
C ALA A 211 -3.87 -31.01 13.31
N ILE A 212 -4.68 -31.96 12.82
CA ILE A 212 -4.23 -33.31 12.48
C ILE A 212 -3.70 -33.38 11.06
N PHE A 213 -4.07 -32.46 10.16
CA PHE A 213 -3.74 -32.59 8.75
C PHE A 213 -2.50 -31.81 8.37
N ASN A 214 -2.53 -30.49 8.49
CA ASN A 214 -1.46 -29.62 7.99
C ASN A 214 -0.11 -29.82 8.72
N LEU A 215 0.87 -28.96 8.43
CA LEU A 215 2.26 -29.18 8.83
C LEU A 215 2.45 -29.56 10.32
N GLN A 216 2.93 -30.78 10.56
CA GLN A 216 3.33 -31.29 11.87
C GLN A 216 4.84 -31.49 11.88
N LEU A 217 5.50 -30.89 12.85
CA LEU A 217 6.94 -30.93 12.99
C LEU A 217 7.29 -31.48 14.36
N TYR A 218 8.08 -32.53 14.36
CA TYR A 218 8.67 -33.03 15.57
C TYR A 218 10.12 -32.55 15.61
N VAL A 219 10.41 -31.73 16.62
CA VAL A 219 11.64 -30.93 16.66
C VAL A 219 12.41 -31.25 17.93
N ASN A 220 13.68 -31.58 17.78
CA ASN A 220 14.66 -31.57 18.85
C ASN A 220 15.25 -30.15 18.95
N VAL A 221 14.92 -29.42 20.02
CA VAL A 221 15.39 -28.04 20.23
C VAL A 221 16.91 -27.97 20.47
N MET A 222 17.51 -29.07 20.92
CA MET A 222 18.95 -29.21 21.18
C MET A 222 19.51 -28.22 22.21
N THR A 223 18.78 -27.92 23.29
CA THR A 223 19.18 -26.89 24.27
C THR A 223 20.50 -27.20 24.98
N TYR A 224 20.89 -28.48 25.03
CA TYR A 224 22.17 -28.93 25.60
C TYR A 224 23.41 -28.44 24.84
N PHE A 225 23.24 -28.02 23.57
CA PHE A 225 24.29 -27.37 22.79
C PHE A 225 24.19 -25.85 22.77
N ASP A 226 23.22 -25.24 23.44
CA ASP A 226 23.08 -23.79 23.45
C ASP A 226 24.32 -23.14 24.07
N TYR A 227 24.80 -22.07 23.43
CA TYR A 227 25.94 -21.31 23.91
C TYR A 227 25.67 -19.82 23.95
N PHE A 228 25.20 -19.26 22.84
CA PHE A 228 24.87 -17.84 22.75
C PHE A 228 23.50 -17.63 22.11
N SER A 229 22.73 -16.69 22.67
CA SER A 229 21.49 -16.18 22.11
C SER A 229 21.39 -14.66 22.35
N HIS A 230 20.75 -13.95 21.43
CA HIS A 230 20.34 -12.58 21.66
C HIS A 230 19.21 -12.48 22.71
N SER A 231 18.46 -13.56 22.92
CA SER A 231 17.40 -13.68 23.92
C SER A 231 17.87 -14.45 25.16
N LEU A 232 17.14 -14.29 26.27
CA LEU A 232 17.33 -15.12 27.47
C LEU A 232 16.52 -16.41 27.45
N SER A 233 15.69 -16.60 26.41
CA SER A 233 14.82 -17.76 26.28
C SER A 233 15.44 -18.83 25.36
N SER A 234 15.39 -20.08 25.79
CA SER A 234 15.70 -21.25 24.94
C SER A 234 14.43 -21.78 24.28
N GLY A 235 14.56 -22.29 23.06
CA GLY A 235 13.44 -22.74 22.25
C GLY A 235 13.74 -22.68 20.76
N VAL A 236 12.71 -22.88 19.96
CA VAL A 236 12.75 -22.59 18.52
C VAL A 236 11.82 -21.43 18.20
N LYS A 237 12.26 -20.53 17.33
CA LYS A 237 11.45 -19.42 16.84
C LYS A 237 10.87 -19.74 15.47
N ILE A 238 9.58 -19.46 15.28
CA ILE A 238 8.84 -19.86 14.08
C ILE A 238 8.11 -18.65 13.51
N ALA A 239 8.32 -18.38 12.23
CA ALA A 239 7.58 -17.37 11.47
C ALA A 239 6.79 -18.03 10.35
N VAL A 240 5.53 -17.64 10.23
CA VAL A 240 4.63 -18.04 9.13
C VAL A 240 4.46 -16.83 8.22
N HIS A 241 4.81 -16.96 6.94
CA HIS A 241 4.85 -15.82 6.02
C HIS A 241 4.60 -16.23 4.56
N ASP A 242 4.34 -15.24 3.70
CA ASP A 242 4.27 -15.43 2.25
C ASP A 242 5.64 -15.92 1.73
N HIS A 243 5.63 -16.83 0.75
CA HIS A 243 6.84 -17.42 0.21
C HIS A 243 7.75 -16.39 -0.51
N ARG A 244 7.22 -15.25 -0.93
CA ARG A 244 7.96 -14.17 -1.60
C ARG A 244 8.66 -13.22 -0.64
N GLU A 245 8.22 -13.19 0.62
CA GLU A 245 8.79 -12.32 1.66
C GLU A 245 9.79 -13.07 2.54
N GLU A 246 10.75 -12.34 3.09
CA GLU A 246 11.72 -12.83 4.08
C GLU A 246 11.39 -12.21 5.44
N PRO A 247 11.11 -13.01 6.48
CA PRO A 247 10.77 -12.51 7.81
C PRO A 247 12.02 -12.00 8.53
N ILE A 248 11.85 -10.97 9.35
CA ILE A 248 12.89 -10.53 10.29
C ILE A 248 12.67 -11.34 11.56
N MET A 249 13.38 -12.46 11.68
CA MET A 249 13.13 -13.46 12.71
C MET A 249 13.35 -12.93 14.12
N THR A 250 14.20 -11.93 14.37
CA THR A 250 14.35 -11.33 15.71
C THR A 250 13.10 -10.61 16.19
N ASN A 251 12.34 -9.98 15.28
CA ASN A 251 11.13 -9.19 15.61
C ASN A 251 9.83 -9.94 15.36
N GLU A 252 9.80 -10.85 14.40
CA GLU A 252 8.60 -11.56 13.97
C GLU A 252 8.57 -13.00 14.49
N GLY A 253 7.38 -13.59 14.54
CA GLY A 253 7.19 -15.01 14.87
C GLY A 253 6.98 -15.33 16.35
N LEU A 254 6.83 -16.63 16.61
CA LEU A 254 6.50 -17.22 17.90
C LEU A 254 7.68 -18.03 18.46
N VAL A 255 7.89 -17.99 19.77
CA VAL A 255 8.90 -18.81 20.45
C VAL A 255 8.23 -20.04 21.06
N ILE A 256 8.69 -21.23 20.66
CA ILE A 256 8.21 -22.52 21.16
C ILE A 256 9.25 -23.10 22.11
N LYS A 257 8.82 -23.32 23.36
CA LYS A 257 9.66 -23.94 24.38
C LYS A 257 9.80 -25.46 24.13
N PRO A 258 10.89 -26.09 24.58
CA PRO A 258 10.96 -27.55 24.60
C PRO A 258 9.94 -28.16 25.57
N ALA A 259 9.75 -29.47 25.49
CA ALA A 259 8.79 -30.24 26.30
C ALA A 259 7.35 -29.72 26.16
N SER A 260 6.99 -29.29 24.96
CA SER A 260 5.65 -28.74 24.68
C SER A 260 5.14 -29.11 23.30
N GLU A 261 3.82 -29.21 23.20
CA GLU A 261 3.10 -29.23 21.95
C GLU A 261 2.56 -27.83 21.68
N ALA A 262 2.77 -27.31 20.47
CA ALA A 262 2.33 -26.00 20.03
C ALA A 262 1.29 -26.16 18.93
N PHE A 263 0.14 -25.53 19.11
CA PHE A 263 -0.94 -25.48 18.12
C PHE A 263 -1.01 -24.06 17.58
N ILE A 264 -0.68 -23.90 16.30
CA ILE A 264 -0.64 -22.64 15.57
C ILE A 264 -1.73 -22.71 14.50
N GLU A 265 -2.92 -22.26 14.85
CA GLU A 265 -4.03 -22.10 13.91
C GLU A 265 -3.79 -20.85 13.06
N ILE A 266 -3.80 -20.96 11.74
CA ILE A 266 -3.56 -19.86 10.80
C ILE A 266 -4.79 -19.52 9.95
N ARG A 267 -4.91 -18.25 9.56
CA ARG A 267 -5.92 -17.72 8.63
C ARG A 267 -5.26 -16.81 7.61
N ARG A 268 -5.50 -17.06 6.32
CA ARG A 268 -4.93 -16.27 5.23
C ARG A 268 -5.70 -14.97 5.02
N LYS A 269 -4.97 -13.86 4.90
CA LYS A 269 -5.49 -12.55 4.53
C LYS A 269 -4.75 -12.03 3.31
N ASP A 270 -5.50 -11.69 2.28
CA ASP A 270 -4.95 -11.09 1.06
C ASP A 270 -5.33 -9.61 1.02
N TYR A 271 -4.36 -8.78 0.67
CA TYR A 271 -4.54 -7.35 0.49
C TYR A 271 -4.28 -6.98 -0.96
N LYS A 272 -5.19 -6.19 -1.55
CA LYS A 272 -5.08 -5.67 -2.91
C LYS A 272 -5.29 -4.17 -2.89
N PHE A 273 -4.28 -3.42 -3.27
CA PHE A 273 -4.28 -1.97 -3.35
C PHE A 273 -4.24 -1.50 -4.80
N LEU A 274 -4.78 -0.31 -5.06
CA LEU A 274 -4.70 0.31 -6.37
C LEU A 274 -3.32 0.96 -6.57
N PRO A 275 -2.70 0.79 -7.76
CA PRO A 275 -1.46 1.47 -8.09
C PRO A 275 -1.69 2.98 -8.29
N ALA A 276 -0.59 3.72 -8.52
CA ALA A 276 -0.65 5.13 -8.88
C ALA A 276 -1.67 5.40 -10.02
N PRO A 277 -2.47 6.46 -9.96
CA PRO A 277 -2.37 7.64 -9.08
C PRO A 277 -3.00 7.50 -7.68
N PHE A 278 -3.61 6.35 -7.36
CA PHE A 278 -4.22 6.13 -6.05
C PHE A 278 -3.15 5.94 -4.97
N THR A 279 -3.42 6.44 -3.75
CA THR A 279 -2.57 6.20 -2.60
C THR A 279 -3.03 4.94 -1.86
N ALA A 280 -2.07 4.11 -1.43
CA ALA A 280 -2.32 2.82 -0.78
C ALA A 280 -1.96 2.85 0.71
N PHE A 281 -0.89 3.57 1.07
CA PHE A 281 -0.35 3.59 2.43
C PHE A 281 -0.20 5.03 2.92
N GLY A 282 -1.31 5.62 3.38
CA GLY A 282 -1.37 7.05 3.70
C GLY A 282 -1.18 7.88 2.42
N ASN A 283 -0.07 8.61 2.33
CA ASN A 283 0.27 9.43 1.16
C ASN A 283 1.19 8.70 0.15
N LYS A 284 1.59 7.44 0.40
CA LYS A 284 2.46 6.67 -0.49
C LYS A 284 1.65 5.78 -1.43
N THR A 285 2.17 5.62 -2.65
CA THR A 285 1.69 4.64 -3.63
C THR A 285 2.29 3.27 -3.36
N CYS A 286 1.73 2.24 -4.01
CA CYS A 286 2.26 0.88 -3.97
C CYS A 286 2.98 0.53 -5.28
N VAL A 287 3.88 -0.46 -5.22
CA VAL A 287 4.61 -0.97 -6.39
C VAL A 287 3.96 -2.26 -6.88
N ASN A 288 3.71 -2.34 -8.18
CA ASN A 288 3.20 -3.54 -8.84
C ASN A 288 4.28 -4.15 -9.73
N LYS A 289 5.27 -4.82 -9.12
CA LYS A 289 6.36 -5.51 -9.81
C LYS A 289 6.46 -6.95 -9.28
N PRO A 290 6.46 -7.99 -10.15
CA PRO A 290 6.44 -9.39 -9.71
C PRO A 290 7.65 -9.80 -8.85
N ASP A 291 8.84 -9.31 -9.18
CA ASP A 291 10.10 -9.72 -8.52
C ASP A 291 10.47 -8.84 -7.31
N TYR A 292 9.61 -7.88 -6.95
CA TYR A 292 9.89 -6.94 -5.88
C TYR A 292 9.27 -7.42 -4.55
N SER A 293 10.09 -7.47 -3.49
CA SER A 293 9.66 -7.69 -2.11
C SER A 293 10.14 -6.53 -1.25
N SER A 294 9.27 -6.10 -0.33
CA SER A 294 9.60 -4.97 0.54
C SER A 294 10.72 -5.35 1.51
N SER A 295 10.69 -6.56 2.06
CA SER A 295 11.74 -7.06 2.96
C SER A 295 13.11 -7.15 2.28
N LYS A 296 13.18 -7.64 1.03
CA LYS A 296 14.43 -7.70 0.27
C LYS A 296 15.01 -6.31 -0.01
N CYS A 297 14.15 -5.33 -0.28
CA CYS A 297 14.57 -3.94 -0.44
C CYS A 297 15.19 -3.38 0.85
N TYR A 298 14.54 -3.59 2.00
CA TYR A 298 15.06 -3.13 3.29
C TYR A 298 16.40 -3.79 3.64
N GLN A 299 16.51 -5.12 3.46
CA GLN A 299 17.77 -5.84 3.68
C GLN A 299 18.88 -5.29 2.78
N ALA A 300 18.63 -5.10 1.49
CA ALA A 300 19.63 -4.54 0.56
C ALA A 300 20.05 -3.12 0.96
N CYS A 301 19.10 -2.27 1.34
CA CYS A 301 19.36 -0.90 1.79
C CYS A 301 20.20 -0.87 3.07
N TRP A 302 19.86 -1.69 4.07
CA TRP A 302 20.64 -1.78 5.31
C TRP A 302 22.06 -2.27 5.06
N ASN A 303 22.22 -3.24 4.16
CA ASN A 303 23.53 -3.75 3.78
C ASN A 303 24.39 -2.68 3.13
N ASP A 304 23.82 -1.88 2.23
CA ASP A 304 24.51 -0.78 1.57
C ASP A 304 24.98 0.28 2.58
N ILE A 305 24.11 0.66 3.53
CA ILE A 305 24.45 1.62 4.59
C ILE A 305 25.57 1.08 5.49
N ILE A 306 25.46 -0.18 5.93
CA ILE A 306 26.48 -0.81 6.77
C ILE A 306 27.80 -0.92 6.01
N GLN A 307 27.76 -1.33 4.75
CA GLN A 307 28.95 -1.45 3.91
C GLN A 307 29.63 -0.09 3.69
N HIS A 308 28.86 0.97 3.43
CA HIS A 308 29.40 2.32 3.27
C HIS A 308 30.01 2.87 4.57
N LYS A 309 29.40 2.57 5.72
CA LYS A 309 29.85 3.11 7.02
C LYS A 309 30.96 2.29 7.67
N CYS A 310 30.92 0.97 7.55
CA CYS A 310 31.79 0.04 8.25
C CYS A 310 32.81 -0.65 7.33
N GLY A 311 32.66 -0.55 6.00
CA GLY A 311 33.57 -1.18 5.04
C GLY A 311 33.38 -2.69 4.87
N CYS A 312 32.38 -3.28 5.53
CA CYS A 312 32.15 -4.73 5.56
C CYS A 312 30.66 -5.08 5.53
N THR A 313 30.35 -6.33 5.19
CA THR A 313 28.98 -6.86 5.18
C THR A 313 28.65 -7.50 6.52
N ASP A 314 27.47 -7.20 7.07
CA ASP A 314 26.99 -7.85 8.29
C ASP A 314 26.82 -9.36 8.09
N PHE A 315 27.14 -10.16 9.11
CA PHE A 315 27.03 -11.62 9.11
C PHE A 315 25.63 -12.15 8.83
N LEU A 316 24.62 -11.36 9.20
CA LEU A 316 23.22 -11.71 9.13
C LEU A 316 22.59 -11.39 7.78
N SER A 317 23.39 -10.84 6.87
CA SER A 317 22.96 -10.22 5.64
C SER A 317 23.52 -10.90 4.40
N LYS A 318 22.70 -10.93 3.34
CA LYS A 318 23.12 -11.38 2.02
C LYS A 318 23.85 -10.23 1.31
N GLY A 319 25.17 -10.33 1.19
CA GLY A 319 25.99 -9.36 0.45
C GLY A 319 27.11 -10.02 -0.36
N ASN A 320 27.70 -9.23 -1.26
CA ASN A 320 28.77 -9.64 -2.17
C ASN A 320 30.16 -9.14 -1.71
N GLY A 321 30.24 -8.30 -0.67
CA GLY A 321 31.50 -7.82 -0.09
C GLY A 321 32.06 -8.77 0.97
N PRO A 322 33.27 -8.48 1.51
CA PRO A 322 33.82 -9.22 2.65
C PRO A 322 32.89 -9.08 3.86
N TYR A 323 32.75 -10.15 4.64
CA TYR A 323 32.02 -10.07 5.91
C TYR A 323 32.88 -9.41 6.97
N CYS A 324 32.23 -8.71 7.90
CA CYS A 324 32.92 -8.02 8.99
C CYS A 324 33.84 -8.95 9.79
N SER A 325 34.89 -8.42 10.38
CA SER A 325 35.56 -9.13 11.47
C SER A 325 34.67 -9.12 12.72
N TYR A 326 34.98 -9.94 13.73
CA TYR A 326 34.26 -9.84 15.01
C TYR A 326 34.44 -8.47 15.66
N HIS A 327 35.61 -7.85 15.48
CA HIS A 327 35.88 -6.48 15.89
C HIS A 327 34.95 -5.48 15.20
N ASP A 328 34.88 -5.49 13.87
CA ASP A 328 34.09 -4.52 13.11
C ASP A 328 32.59 -4.72 13.28
N TYR A 329 32.17 -5.98 13.49
CA TYR A 329 30.81 -6.30 13.84
C TYR A 329 30.38 -5.63 15.15
N GLN A 330 31.19 -5.76 16.21
CA GLN A 330 30.86 -5.21 17.53
C GLN A 330 31.00 -3.69 17.58
N THR A 331 32.04 -3.14 16.96
CA THR A 331 32.35 -1.71 17.06
C THR A 331 31.57 -0.86 16.05
N CYS A 332 31.12 -1.43 14.92
CA CYS A 332 30.46 -0.69 13.85
C CYS A 332 29.15 -1.33 13.34
N SER A 333 29.17 -2.58 12.89
CA SER A 333 28.03 -3.19 12.17
C SER A 333 26.79 -3.32 13.07
N ASN A 334 26.91 -4.06 14.17
CA ASN A 334 25.83 -4.31 15.14
C ASN A 334 25.21 -3.01 15.70
N PRO A 335 25.98 -2.02 16.23
CA PRO A 335 25.38 -0.78 16.70
C PRO A 335 24.72 0.02 15.57
N THR A 336 25.24 -0.05 14.34
CA THR A 336 24.60 0.59 13.17
C THR A 336 23.30 -0.12 12.81
N PHE A 337 23.27 -1.45 12.77
CA PHE A 337 22.07 -2.24 12.53
C PHE A 337 20.96 -1.93 13.56
N TRP A 338 21.28 -1.92 14.86
CA TRP A 338 20.31 -1.59 15.91
C TRP A 338 19.80 -0.15 15.80
N HIS A 339 20.66 0.80 15.44
CA HIS A 339 20.24 2.17 15.14
C HIS A 339 19.30 2.23 13.93
N LEU A 340 19.59 1.47 12.86
CA LEU A 340 18.73 1.37 11.67
C LEU A 340 17.34 0.81 12.03
N LEU A 341 17.31 -0.25 12.84
CA LEU A 341 16.08 -0.90 13.29
C LEU A 341 15.21 0.01 14.15
N LEU A 342 15.82 0.77 15.08
CA LEU A 342 15.09 1.58 16.06
C LEU A 342 14.70 2.98 15.56
N THR A 343 15.52 3.59 14.71
CA THR A 343 15.42 5.04 14.41
C THR A 343 15.05 5.32 12.95
N TYR A 344 15.23 4.35 12.04
CA TYR A 344 15.53 4.65 10.64
C TYR A 344 14.63 3.95 9.60
N HIS A 345 13.65 3.14 10.02
CA HIS A 345 12.74 2.45 9.09
C HIS A 345 11.88 3.36 8.18
N LYS A 346 11.81 4.67 8.43
CA LYS A 346 10.89 5.57 7.71
C LYS A 346 11.53 6.64 6.81
N GLU A 347 12.77 7.08 7.05
CA GLU A 347 13.30 8.28 6.37
C GLU A 347 14.47 8.05 5.42
N THR A 348 15.26 6.99 5.56
CA THR A 348 16.47 6.77 4.75
C THR A 348 16.34 5.64 3.73
N CYS A 349 15.65 4.55 4.05
CA CYS A 349 15.34 3.49 3.08
C CYS A 349 13.94 3.70 2.51
N ASP A 350 13.83 4.17 1.26
CA ASP A 350 12.54 4.27 0.56
C ASP A 350 12.20 2.95 -0.14
N CYS A 351 11.67 2.01 0.64
CA CYS A 351 11.17 0.73 0.17
C CYS A 351 9.63 0.77 0.16
N PRO A 352 8.99 1.17 -0.96
CA PRO A 352 7.54 1.17 -1.06
C PRO A 352 6.99 -0.25 -0.92
N LYS A 353 5.77 -0.37 -0.39
CA LYS A 353 5.10 -1.67 -0.27
C LYS A 353 4.52 -2.11 -1.61
N VAL A 354 4.42 -3.42 -1.81
CA VAL A 354 3.73 -4.00 -2.98
C VAL A 354 2.23 -3.73 -2.93
N CYS A 355 1.60 -3.63 -4.10
CA CYS A 355 0.15 -3.46 -4.19
C CYS A 355 -0.62 -4.71 -3.78
N GLN A 356 -0.01 -5.89 -3.89
CA GLN A 356 -0.62 -7.15 -3.51
C GLN A 356 0.30 -7.90 -2.57
N TYR A 357 -0.19 -8.22 -1.38
CA TYR A 357 0.54 -9.04 -0.41
C TYR A 357 -0.40 -9.88 0.42
N THR A 358 0.14 -10.98 0.93
CA THR A 358 -0.58 -11.92 1.78
C THR A 358 0.03 -11.92 3.18
N THR A 359 -0.83 -11.94 4.19
CA THR A 359 -0.44 -12.12 5.58
C THR A 359 -1.19 -13.30 6.19
N TYR A 360 -0.67 -13.83 7.29
CA TYR A 360 -1.27 -14.93 8.01
C TYR A 360 -1.50 -14.49 9.46
N ASP A 361 -2.77 -14.36 9.83
CA ASP A 361 -3.13 -14.22 11.23
C ASP A 361 -3.03 -15.59 11.90
N TYR A 362 -2.59 -15.63 13.15
CA TYR A 362 -2.50 -16.88 13.88
C TYR A 362 -3.12 -16.79 15.28
N SER A 363 -3.61 -17.93 15.76
CA SER A 363 -4.00 -18.17 17.14
C SER A 363 -3.11 -19.27 17.72
N PHE A 364 -2.59 -19.04 18.92
CA PHE A 364 -1.58 -19.89 19.55
C PHE A 364 -2.14 -20.55 20.82
N SER A 365 -1.94 -21.85 20.96
CA SER A 365 -2.14 -22.58 22.21
C SER A 365 -1.05 -23.64 22.40
N THR A 366 -0.91 -24.13 23.63
CA THR A 366 0.13 -25.10 23.97
C THR A 366 -0.37 -26.17 24.93
N GLY A 367 0.18 -27.38 24.78
CA GLY A 367 0.00 -28.51 25.68
C GLY A 367 1.34 -29.08 26.16
N THR A 368 1.30 -29.92 27.20
CA THR A 368 2.48 -30.65 27.66
C THR A 368 2.80 -31.79 26.70
N TYR A 369 4.07 -31.92 26.30
CA TYR A 369 4.54 -33.00 25.45
C TYR A 369 5.91 -33.51 25.90
N PRO A 370 6.16 -34.83 25.84
CA PRO A 370 5.20 -35.91 25.56
C PRO A 370 4.26 -36.16 26.76
N SER A 371 3.18 -36.92 26.53
CA SER A 371 2.41 -37.47 27.67
C SER A 371 3.22 -38.58 28.35
N GLU A 372 3.05 -38.74 29.67
CA GLU A 372 3.79 -39.74 30.46
C GLU A 372 3.69 -41.15 29.89
N PHE A 373 2.50 -41.51 29.40
CA PHE A 373 2.27 -42.83 28.82
C PHE A 373 3.10 -43.08 27.56
N PHE A 374 3.30 -42.06 26.71
CA PHE A 374 3.89 -42.20 25.38
C PHE A 374 5.42 -42.06 25.35
N VAL A 375 6.06 -41.63 26.44
CA VAL A 375 7.51 -41.35 26.43
C VAL A 375 8.33 -42.59 26.10
N SER A 376 8.01 -43.73 26.73
CA SER A 376 8.75 -44.98 26.54
C SER A 376 8.63 -45.52 25.11
N GLN A 377 7.47 -45.38 24.47
CA GLN A 377 7.23 -45.83 23.10
C GLN A 377 7.92 -44.90 22.11
N ILE A 378 7.86 -43.57 22.33
CA ILE A 378 8.61 -42.62 21.49
C ILE A 378 10.11 -42.90 21.60
N SER A 379 10.63 -43.20 22.80
CA SER A 379 12.03 -43.58 23.00
C SER A 379 12.37 -44.85 22.23
N ALA A 380 11.55 -45.90 22.33
CA ALA A 380 11.78 -47.16 21.62
C ALA A 380 11.74 -47.01 20.09
N ILE A 381 10.85 -46.17 19.56
CA ILE A 381 10.69 -45.95 18.11
C ILE A 381 11.80 -45.05 17.55
N SER A 382 12.12 -43.97 18.26
CA SER A 382 13.05 -42.95 17.78
C SER A 382 14.52 -43.28 18.07
N GLY A 383 14.78 -44.15 19.05
CA GLY A 383 16.13 -44.45 19.54
C GLY A 383 16.71 -43.39 20.48
N PHE A 384 15.98 -42.29 20.76
CA PHE A 384 16.42 -41.26 21.70
C PHE A 384 16.11 -41.64 23.16
N PRO A 385 16.96 -41.28 24.13
CA PRO A 385 16.69 -41.58 25.53
C PRO A 385 15.51 -40.75 26.06
N GLU A 386 14.74 -41.33 26.98
CA GLU A 386 13.52 -40.70 27.53
C GLU A 386 13.77 -39.31 28.14
N TRP A 387 14.88 -39.12 28.85
CA TRP A 387 15.22 -37.83 29.47
C TRP A 387 15.37 -36.72 28.43
N LEU A 388 15.89 -37.05 27.24
CA LEU A 388 16.08 -36.09 26.16
C LEU A 388 14.72 -35.71 25.55
N ILE A 389 13.86 -36.70 25.31
CA ILE A 389 12.51 -36.47 24.80
C ILE A 389 11.71 -35.57 25.76
N ARG A 390 11.81 -35.82 27.07
CA ARG A 390 11.11 -35.06 28.11
C ARG A 390 11.56 -33.60 28.26
N THR A 391 12.77 -33.27 27.81
CA THR A 391 13.39 -31.96 28.11
C THR A 391 13.71 -31.13 26.89
N ASN A 392 13.81 -31.74 25.71
CA ASN A 392 14.31 -31.09 24.49
C ASN A 392 13.37 -31.21 23.29
N PHE A 393 12.42 -32.15 23.30
CA PHE A 393 11.55 -32.35 22.15
C PHE A 393 10.34 -31.43 22.22
N ALA A 394 9.93 -30.91 21.07
CA ALA A 394 8.71 -30.15 20.90
C ALA A 394 7.94 -30.67 19.68
N LEU A 395 6.62 -30.67 19.79
CA LEU A 395 5.72 -30.98 18.68
C LEU A 395 5.03 -29.69 18.23
N ILE A 396 5.18 -29.32 16.97
CA ILE A 396 4.62 -28.08 16.42
C ILE A 396 3.61 -28.44 15.35
N ARG A 397 2.41 -27.90 15.46
CA ARG A 397 1.32 -28.06 14.49
C ARG A 397 0.94 -26.71 13.93
N ILE A 398 1.07 -26.54 12.63
CA ILE A 398 0.68 -25.32 11.91
C ILE A 398 -0.42 -25.71 10.94
N TYR A 399 -1.61 -25.10 11.07
CA TYR A 399 -2.77 -25.56 10.32
C TYR A 399 -3.78 -24.46 10.01
N PHE A 400 -4.42 -24.56 8.85
CA PHE A 400 -5.55 -23.68 8.54
C PHE A 400 -6.74 -24.00 9.45
N LYS A 401 -7.40 -22.96 9.95
CA LYS A 401 -8.69 -23.11 10.65
C LYS A 401 -9.76 -23.69 9.72
N ASP A 402 -9.85 -23.09 8.53
CA ASP A 402 -10.80 -23.38 7.46
C ASP A 402 -10.14 -23.00 6.12
N LEU A 403 -10.74 -23.42 5.02
CA LEU A 403 -10.26 -23.08 3.67
C LEU A 403 -10.86 -21.76 3.17
N SER A 404 -10.78 -20.73 4.00
CA SER A 404 -11.25 -19.38 3.67
C SER A 404 -10.10 -18.37 3.59
N ILE A 405 -10.24 -17.43 2.66
CA ILE A 405 -9.36 -16.29 2.49
C ILE A 405 -10.18 -15.04 2.81
N THR A 406 -9.67 -14.20 3.71
CA THR A 406 -10.23 -12.85 3.87
C THR A 406 -9.51 -11.91 2.90
N ILE A 407 -10.24 -11.33 1.96
CA ILE A 407 -9.69 -10.40 0.97
C ILE A 407 -10.05 -8.98 1.38
N ASN A 408 -9.05 -8.11 1.47
CA ASN A 408 -9.20 -6.68 1.65
C ASN A 408 -8.74 -5.98 0.37
N GLU A 409 -9.70 -5.44 -0.38
CA GLU A 409 -9.45 -4.83 -1.68
C GLU A 409 -9.82 -3.35 -1.66
N GLN A 410 -8.88 -2.54 -2.12
CA GLN A 410 -9.08 -1.12 -2.39
C GLN A 410 -9.71 -0.99 -3.77
N VAL A 411 -10.88 -0.36 -3.83
CA VAL A 411 -11.58 -0.04 -5.08
C VAL A 411 -11.67 1.48 -5.26
N ALA A 412 -11.69 1.93 -6.51
CA ALA A 412 -11.82 3.35 -6.80
C ALA A 412 -13.25 3.79 -6.48
N LYS A 413 -13.42 4.93 -5.82
CA LYS A 413 -14.77 5.47 -5.57
C LYS A 413 -15.48 5.86 -6.88
N TYR A 414 -14.69 6.33 -7.84
CA TYR A 414 -15.13 6.63 -9.20
C TYR A 414 -14.31 5.74 -10.13
N GLU A 415 -14.94 4.72 -10.71
CA GLU A 415 -14.25 3.77 -11.59
C GLU A 415 -13.96 4.42 -12.95
N ASN A 416 -14.93 5.19 -13.45
CA ASN A 416 -14.86 5.83 -14.75
C ASN A 416 -15.39 7.27 -14.70
N THR A 417 -15.10 8.04 -15.74
CA THR A 417 -15.66 9.41 -15.90
C THR A 417 -17.19 9.41 -15.93
N GLY A 418 -17.82 8.29 -16.28
CA GLY A 418 -19.27 8.11 -16.27
C GLY A 418 -19.92 8.35 -14.91
N ASP A 419 -19.26 7.94 -13.81
CA ASP A 419 -19.79 8.10 -12.45
C ASP A 419 -19.91 9.57 -12.07
N ILE A 420 -18.94 10.39 -12.52
CA ILE A 420 -18.97 11.83 -12.34
C ILE A 420 -20.09 12.44 -13.16
N PHE A 421 -20.23 12.06 -14.44
CA PHE A 421 -21.27 12.60 -15.30
C PHE A 421 -22.67 12.25 -14.77
N ALA A 422 -22.85 11.06 -14.19
CA ALA A 422 -24.09 10.68 -13.52
C ALA A 422 -24.37 11.57 -12.30
N ASN A 423 -23.38 11.81 -11.43
CA ASN A 423 -23.52 12.67 -10.26
C ASN A 423 -23.78 14.14 -10.64
N LEU A 424 -23.02 14.69 -11.59
CA LEU A 424 -23.19 16.05 -12.08
C LEU A 424 -24.55 16.22 -12.78
N GLY A 425 -24.96 15.25 -13.59
CA GLY A 425 -26.27 15.22 -14.23
C GLY A 425 -27.41 15.20 -13.21
N GLY A 426 -27.27 14.40 -12.15
CA GLY A 426 -28.22 14.38 -11.03
C GLY A 426 -28.33 15.72 -10.31
N GLN A 427 -27.20 16.38 -10.03
CA GLN A 427 -27.19 17.72 -9.40
C GLN A 427 -27.79 18.79 -10.32
N LEU A 428 -27.44 18.79 -11.61
CA LEU A 428 -28.00 19.70 -12.62
C LEU A 428 -29.52 19.56 -12.74
N GLY A 429 -30.00 18.32 -12.80
CA GLY A 429 -31.43 18.01 -12.83
C GLY A 429 -32.16 18.43 -11.56
N LEU A 430 -31.56 18.22 -10.39
CA LEU A 430 -32.18 18.55 -9.10
C LEU A 430 -32.30 20.07 -8.87
N PHE A 431 -31.22 20.83 -9.11
CA PHE A 431 -31.20 22.26 -8.77
C PHE A 431 -31.81 23.16 -9.84
N LEU A 432 -31.62 22.84 -11.11
CA LEU A 432 -32.01 23.72 -12.21
C LEU A 432 -32.99 23.05 -13.20
N GLY A 433 -33.35 21.77 -13.00
CA GLY A 433 -34.15 21.02 -13.98
C GLY A 433 -33.42 20.79 -15.30
N ALA A 434 -32.12 21.06 -15.34
CA ALA A 434 -31.36 21.09 -16.57
C ALA A 434 -30.94 19.69 -16.99
N SER A 435 -31.05 19.43 -18.29
CA SER A 435 -30.57 18.19 -18.93
C SER A 435 -29.55 18.52 -20.03
N ILE A 436 -29.05 17.50 -20.71
CA ILE A 436 -28.20 17.71 -21.88
C ILE A 436 -28.90 18.53 -22.98
N LEU A 437 -30.23 18.40 -23.10
CA LEU A 437 -31.03 19.20 -24.04
C LEU A 437 -31.03 20.68 -23.64
N THR A 438 -31.12 20.96 -22.34
CA THR A 438 -31.06 22.33 -21.81
C THR A 438 -29.68 22.96 -22.06
N ILE A 439 -28.60 22.18 -22.02
CA ILE A 439 -27.27 22.65 -22.40
C ILE A 439 -27.21 22.96 -23.90
N THR A 440 -27.81 22.12 -24.76
CA THR A 440 -27.85 22.40 -26.20
C THR A 440 -28.66 23.65 -26.53
N GLU A 441 -29.78 23.89 -25.83
CA GLU A 441 -30.56 25.15 -25.95
C GLU A 441 -29.72 26.36 -25.55
N LEU A 442 -28.94 26.26 -24.47
CA LEU A 442 -28.05 27.34 -24.03
C LEU A 442 -26.94 27.61 -25.06
N LEU A 443 -26.37 26.56 -25.67
CA LEU A 443 -25.38 26.70 -26.73
C LEU A 443 -25.97 27.36 -27.98
N GLU A 444 -27.16 26.93 -28.41
CA GLU A 444 -27.90 27.55 -29.51
C GLU A 444 -28.15 29.04 -29.23
N PHE A 445 -28.59 29.38 -28.03
CA PHE A 445 -28.79 30.76 -27.60
C PHE A 445 -27.48 31.58 -27.67
N ILE A 446 -26.36 31.04 -27.16
CA ILE A 446 -25.04 31.70 -27.25
C ILE A 446 -24.62 31.90 -28.70
N ILE A 447 -24.84 30.90 -29.57
CA ILE A 447 -24.52 31.00 -31.00
C ILE A 447 -25.35 32.11 -31.65
N PHE A 448 -26.64 32.21 -31.37
CA PHE A 448 -27.48 33.28 -31.90
C PHE A 448 -27.07 34.67 -31.39
N LEU A 449 -26.65 34.79 -30.13
CA LEU A 449 -26.10 36.03 -29.59
C LEU A 449 -24.78 36.42 -30.28
N ILE A 450 -23.87 35.47 -30.50
CA ILE A 450 -22.61 35.73 -31.21
C ILE A 450 -22.89 36.12 -32.66
N TRP A 451 -23.83 35.43 -33.32
CA TRP A 451 -24.20 35.72 -34.70
C TRP A 451 -24.83 37.10 -34.85
N SER A 452 -25.74 37.48 -33.95
CA SER A 452 -26.35 38.82 -33.95
C SER A 452 -25.30 39.91 -33.68
N PHE A 453 -24.37 39.67 -32.76
CA PHE A 453 -23.27 40.59 -32.47
C PHE A 453 -22.36 40.80 -33.69
N ILE A 454 -21.95 39.71 -34.36
CA ILE A 454 -21.12 39.79 -35.58
C ILE A 454 -21.88 40.53 -36.69
N HIS A 455 -23.18 40.26 -36.87
CA HIS A 455 -24.00 40.91 -37.88
C HIS A 455 -24.12 42.42 -37.63
N ARG A 456 -24.33 42.84 -36.37
CA ARG A 456 -24.35 44.26 -36.00
C ARG A 456 -23.02 44.96 -36.28
N VAL A 457 -21.89 44.33 -35.92
CA VAL A 457 -20.56 44.90 -36.20
C VAL A 457 -20.33 45.06 -37.71
N LYS A 458 -20.76 44.07 -38.52
CA LYS A 458 -20.64 44.09 -39.98
C LYS A 458 -21.53 45.15 -40.64
N ASN A 459 -22.75 45.34 -40.15
CA ASN A 459 -23.67 46.37 -40.64
C ASN A 459 -23.19 47.78 -40.26
N ARG A 460 -22.69 47.96 -39.03
CA ARG A 460 -22.11 49.24 -38.59
C ARG A 460 -20.91 49.67 -39.43
N GLY A 461 -20.05 48.72 -39.83
CA GLY A 461 -18.96 48.98 -40.78
C GLY A 461 -19.41 49.29 -42.21
N ARG A 462 -20.50 48.66 -42.69
CA ARG A 462 -21.13 48.99 -43.98
C ARG A 462 -21.79 50.37 -43.98
N ASP A 463 -22.40 50.77 -42.88
CA ASP A 463 -23.03 52.09 -42.74
C ASP A 463 -22.01 53.22 -42.63
N GLU A 464 -20.87 53.01 -41.98
CA GLU A 464 -19.75 53.95 -42.00
C GLU A 464 -19.16 54.12 -43.41
N GLN A 465 -19.03 53.03 -44.17
CA GLN A 465 -18.62 53.09 -45.58
C GLN A 465 -19.68 53.80 -46.45
N ARG A 466 -20.97 53.58 -46.19
CA ARG A 466 -22.06 54.23 -46.92
C ARG A 466 -22.14 55.73 -46.61
N LYS A 467 -21.92 56.13 -45.35
CA LYS A 467 -21.86 57.54 -44.92
C LYS A 467 -20.67 58.28 -45.52
N THR A 468 -19.48 57.69 -45.51
CA THR A 468 -18.29 58.27 -46.19
C THR A 468 -18.46 58.35 -47.71
N HIS A 469 -19.15 57.40 -48.33
CA HIS A 469 -19.45 57.45 -49.77
C HIS A 469 -20.47 58.55 -50.12
N VAL A 470 -21.46 58.79 -49.27
CA VAL A 470 -22.46 59.86 -49.42
C VAL A 470 -21.84 61.24 -49.16
N GLU A 471 -20.93 61.37 -48.19
CA GLU A 471 -20.18 62.62 -47.96
C GLU A 471 -19.27 62.98 -49.15
N LYS A 472 -18.57 61.99 -49.74
CA LYS A 472 -17.82 62.19 -50.98
C LYS A 472 -18.70 62.61 -52.16
N PHE A 473 -19.91 62.06 -52.26
CA PHE A 473 -20.88 62.41 -53.31
C PHE A 473 -21.46 63.83 -53.15
N LYS A 474 -21.60 64.32 -51.91
CA LYS A 474 -22.04 65.70 -51.62
C LYS A 474 -20.95 66.73 -51.95
N GLN A 475 -19.67 66.38 -51.79
CA GLN A 475 -18.54 67.27 -52.11
C GLN A 475 -18.29 67.43 -53.62
N THR A 476 -18.75 66.51 -54.47
CA THR A 476 -18.57 66.57 -55.93
C THR A 476 -19.65 67.36 -56.67
N LYS A 477 -20.65 67.89 -55.95
CA LYS A 477 -21.83 68.55 -56.52
C LYS A 477 -21.90 70.06 -56.25
N TYR A 478 -20.80 70.66 -55.80
CA TYR A 478 -20.62 72.11 -55.61
C TYR A 478 -19.46 72.63 -56.45
#